data_AF-A0A1I2QNU4-F1
#
_entry.id   AF-A0A1I2QNU4-F1
#
_cell.length_a   1.000
_cell.length_b   1.000
_cell.length_c   1.000
_cell.angle_alpha   90.00
_cell.angle_beta   90.00
_cell.angle_gamma   90.00
#
_symmetry.space_group_name_H-M   'P 1'
#
loop_
_entity.id
_entity.type
_entity.pdbx_description
1 polymer ?
#
loop_
_entity_poly.entity_id
_entity_poly.type
_entity_poly.pdbx_seq_one_letter_code
_entity_poly.pdbx_strand_id
1 'polypeptide(L)'
;MSKRKKFVVNFIILIFVVLFMLGVVYEFRFTPLGVHKAIEKKSYYGPSEIINIIEEDDEVIYVSKYDRWNSVDSATRNKFGLWSRKNSPYIIENKKDKPLTINPYYFGQAIDEKHTRYEWMIWGVINDENIKDVKLIIMDDGNLEVLEENHMKGVTYVFRWDSSRQNYEDRDLMVVGLDENENTIYKVSYRGQEYK
;
A
#
# COMPACT_ATOMS: atom_id res chain seq x y z
N MET A 1 42.92 11.94 -30.22
CA MET A 1 42.48 11.04 -29.13
C MET A 1 42.56 9.60 -29.63
N SER A 2 43.23 8.69 -28.90
CA SER A 2 43.38 7.28 -29.33
C SER A 2 42.02 6.58 -29.42
N LYS A 3 41.89 5.56 -30.29
CA LYS A 3 40.65 4.77 -30.43
C LYS A 3 40.17 4.22 -29.08
N ARG A 4 41.11 3.77 -28.22
CA ARG A 4 40.82 3.33 -26.85
C ARG A 4 40.23 4.44 -25.97
N LYS A 5 40.81 5.64 -25.99
CA LYS A 5 40.30 6.77 -25.20
C LYS A 5 38.91 7.22 -25.69
N LYS A 6 38.66 7.21 -27.01
CA LYS A 6 37.32 7.46 -27.59
C LYS A 6 36.29 6.41 -27.12
N PHE A 7 36.66 5.13 -27.13
CA PHE A 7 35.80 4.06 -26.65
C PHE A 7 35.42 4.24 -25.17
N VAL A 8 36.40 4.50 -24.31
CA VAL A 8 36.17 4.71 -22.86
C VAL A 8 35.22 5.89 -22.62
N VAL A 9 35.46 7.03 -23.28
CA VAL A 9 34.59 8.21 -23.15
C VAL A 9 33.16 7.91 -23.60
N ASN A 10 32.99 7.28 -24.76
CA ASN A 10 31.66 6.94 -25.26
C ASN A 10 30.92 5.94 -24.36
N PHE A 11 31.65 4.97 -23.80
CA PHE A 11 31.08 4.00 -22.87
C PHE A 11 30.61 4.66 -21.57
N ILE A 12 31.39 5.60 -21.03
CA ILE A 12 30.99 6.39 -19.85
C ILE A 12 29.72 7.21 -20.16
N ILE A 13 29.67 7.89 -21.31
CA ILE A 13 28.48 8.65 -21.73
C ILE A 13 27.26 7.72 -21.82
N LEU A 14 27.42 6.54 -22.42
CA LEU A 14 26.35 5.55 -22.52
C LEU A 14 25.84 5.13 -21.14
N ILE A 15 26.73 4.85 -20.18
CA ILE A 15 26.35 4.51 -18.80
C ILE A 15 25.55 5.66 -18.18
N PHE A 16 25.99 6.91 -18.31
CA PHE A 16 25.26 8.06 -17.77
C PHE A 16 23.88 8.22 -18.40
N VAL A 17 23.77 8.04 -19.73
CA VAL A 17 22.47 8.10 -20.42
C VAL A 17 21.54 6.99 -19.93
N VAL A 18 22.05 5.76 -19.77
CA VAL A 18 21.24 4.63 -19.25
C VAL A 18 20.78 4.89 -17.83
N LEU A 19 21.67 5.33 -16.93
CA LEU A 19 21.32 5.65 -15.55
C LEU A 19 20.32 6.82 -15.47
N PHE A 20 20.48 7.83 -16.32
CA PHE A 20 19.53 8.94 -16.43
C PHE A 20 18.15 8.46 -16.87
N MET A 21 18.08 7.63 -17.92
CA MET A 21 16.82 7.05 -18.39
C MET A 21 16.15 6.23 -17.28
N LEU A 22 16.88 5.33 -16.63
CA LEU A 22 16.34 4.49 -15.55
C LEU A 22 15.83 5.34 -14.36
N GLY A 23 16.61 6.32 -13.90
CA GLY A 23 16.27 7.08 -12.70
C GLY A 23 15.26 8.21 -12.93
N VAL A 24 15.28 8.88 -14.08
CA VAL A 24 14.47 10.07 -14.35
C VAL A 24 13.25 9.74 -15.20
N VAL A 25 13.43 8.99 -16.29
CA VAL A 25 12.33 8.69 -17.22
C VAL A 25 11.47 7.55 -16.70
N TYR A 26 12.10 6.46 -16.24
CA TYR A 26 11.39 5.30 -15.71
C TYR A 26 11.17 5.33 -14.20
N GLU A 27 11.63 6.39 -13.52
CA GLU A 27 11.50 6.60 -12.07
C GLU A 27 11.99 5.42 -11.20
N PHE A 28 12.91 4.59 -11.70
CA PHE A 28 13.47 3.48 -10.94
C PHE A 28 14.38 3.96 -9.80
N ARG A 29 14.44 3.17 -8.73
CA ARG A 29 15.25 3.40 -7.54
C ARG A 29 15.93 2.11 -7.12
N PHE A 30 17.03 2.22 -6.38
CA PHE A 30 17.75 1.06 -5.85
C PHE A 30 17.13 0.48 -4.58
N THR A 31 16.31 1.25 -3.88
CA THR A 31 15.66 0.84 -2.63
C THR A 31 14.18 1.19 -2.64
N PRO A 32 13.34 0.41 -1.94
CA PRO A 32 11.91 0.72 -1.82
C PRO A 32 11.68 2.04 -1.07
N LEU A 33 12.50 2.34 -0.04
CA LEU A 33 12.45 3.62 0.67
C LEU A 33 12.77 4.81 -0.26
N GLY A 34 13.63 4.61 -1.25
CA GLY A 34 13.92 5.62 -2.26
C GLY A 34 12.72 5.91 -3.17
N VAL A 35 11.87 4.90 -3.40
CA VAL A 35 10.58 5.06 -4.11
C VAL A 35 9.61 5.84 -3.23
N HIS A 36 9.42 5.43 -1.97
CA HIS A 36 8.53 6.11 -1.01
C HIS A 36 8.82 7.61 -0.91
N LYS A 37 10.09 7.99 -0.66
CA LYS A 37 10.51 9.40 -0.60
C LYS A 37 10.31 10.16 -1.92
N ALA A 38 10.44 9.48 -3.06
CA ALA A 38 10.18 10.09 -4.36
C ALA A 38 8.68 10.32 -4.58
N ILE A 39 7.82 9.41 -4.11
CA ILE A 39 6.36 9.56 -4.13
C ILE A 39 5.95 10.75 -3.27
N GLU A 40 6.40 10.82 -2.02
CA GLU A 40 6.18 11.95 -1.10
C GLU A 40 6.51 13.29 -1.76
N LYS A 41 7.73 13.40 -2.30
CA LYS A 41 8.20 14.60 -2.99
C LYS A 41 7.32 14.97 -4.19
N LYS A 42 6.87 13.99 -4.96
CA LYS A 42 6.03 14.19 -6.16
C LYS A 42 4.59 14.57 -5.80
N SER A 43 4.08 14.07 -4.68
CA SER A 43 2.73 14.34 -4.17
C SER A 43 2.64 15.54 -3.24
N TYR A 44 3.74 16.27 -3.02
CA TYR A 44 3.82 17.39 -2.08
C TYR A 44 3.31 17.02 -0.68
N TYR A 45 3.58 15.78 -0.26
CA TYR A 45 3.17 15.21 1.01
C TYR A 45 4.39 14.64 1.72
N GLY A 46 4.57 14.95 3.00
CA GLY A 46 5.74 14.55 3.78
C GLY A 46 6.85 15.62 3.87
N PRO A 47 8.00 15.30 4.47
CA PRO A 47 8.42 13.96 4.90
C PRO A 47 7.55 13.44 6.05
N SER A 48 6.99 12.26 5.87
CA SER A 48 6.11 11.59 6.83
C SER A 48 6.87 10.59 7.71
N GLU A 49 6.28 10.29 8.87
CA GLU A 49 6.74 9.23 9.76
C GLU A 49 6.19 7.88 9.25
N ILE A 50 7.07 6.93 8.95
CA ILE A 50 6.67 5.58 8.57
C ILE A 50 6.22 4.84 9.84
N ILE A 51 4.93 4.51 9.92
CA ILE A 51 4.32 3.85 11.08
C ILE A 51 4.11 2.35 10.87
N ASN A 52 4.12 1.88 9.61
CA ASN A 52 4.14 0.46 9.27
C ASN A 52 4.89 0.21 7.96
N ILE A 53 5.56 -0.94 7.91
CA ILE A 53 6.23 -1.47 6.73
C ILE A 53 5.80 -2.92 6.62
N ILE A 54 5.18 -3.25 5.49
CA ILE A 54 4.79 -4.60 5.13
C ILE A 54 5.71 -5.03 3.99
N GLU A 55 6.49 -6.08 4.23
CA GLU A 55 7.43 -6.62 3.26
C GLU A 55 6.87 -7.92 2.70
N GLU A 56 6.73 -7.96 1.38
CA GLU A 56 6.42 -9.13 0.58
C GLU A 56 7.59 -9.39 -0.39
N ASP A 57 7.60 -10.52 -1.09
CA ASP A 57 8.74 -10.95 -1.92
C ASP A 57 9.24 -9.84 -2.86
N ASP A 58 8.33 -9.28 -3.65
CA ASP A 58 8.60 -8.27 -4.68
C ASP A 58 7.89 -6.93 -4.42
N GLU A 59 7.40 -6.69 -3.20
CA GLU A 59 6.67 -5.49 -2.84
C GLU A 59 6.96 -5.04 -1.41
N VAL A 60 7.00 -3.73 -1.21
CA VAL A 60 7.03 -3.12 0.12
C VAL A 60 5.94 -2.06 0.20
N ILE A 61 5.05 -2.19 1.17
CA ILE A 61 4.00 -1.22 1.46
C ILE A 61 4.43 -0.36 2.65
N TYR A 62 4.33 0.95 2.49
CA TYR A 62 4.54 1.93 3.54
C TYR A 62 3.19 2.48 3.97
N VAL A 63 2.91 2.40 5.27
CA VAL A 63 1.87 3.22 5.90
C VAL A 63 2.59 4.31 6.68
N SER A 64 2.27 5.56 6.38
CA SER A 64 2.95 6.70 6.96
C SER A 64 1.97 7.73 7.50
N LYS A 65 2.47 8.64 8.33
CA LYS A 65 1.72 9.69 9.00
C LYS A 65 2.42 11.03 8.87
N TYR A 66 1.64 12.06 8.54
CA TYR A 66 2.09 13.45 8.52
C TYR A 66 1.01 14.34 9.13
N ASP A 67 1.31 14.93 10.29
CA ASP A 67 0.35 15.72 11.08
C ASP A 67 -0.94 14.93 11.38
N ARG A 68 -2.09 15.38 10.85
CA ARG A 68 -3.39 14.72 10.98
C ARG A 68 -3.71 13.74 9.85
N TRP A 69 -2.83 13.60 8.86
CA TRP A 69 -3.03 12.77 7.69
C TRP A 69 -2.25 11.46 7.81
N ASN A 70 -2.83 10.39 7.30
CA ASN A 70 -2.12 9.15 7.05
C ASN A 70 -2.05 8.92 5.54
N SER A 71 -1.06 8.16 5.11
CA SER A 71 -0.91 7.75 3.72
C SER A 71 -0.53 6.28 3.61
N VAL A 72 -0.86 5.70 2.48
CA VAL A 72 -0.36 4.39 2.07
C VAL A 72 0.19 4.47 0.64
N ASP A 73 1.35 3.86 0.42
CA ASP A 73 1.94 3.66 -0.90
C ASP A 73 2.77 2.37 -0.93
N SER A 74 3.12 1.94 -2.14
CA SER A 74 3.86 0.69 -2.34
C SER A 74 4.92 0.84 -3.42
N ALA A 75 6.05 0.17 -3.17
CA ALA A 75 7.15 -0.01 -4.09
C ALA A 75 7.19 -1.48 -4.53
N THR A 76 7.33 -1.72 -5.84
CA THR A 76 7.49 -3.07 -6.38
C THR A 76 8.86 -3.23 -7.03
N ARG A 77 9.42 -4.44 -6.92
CA ARG A 77 10.71 -4.83 -7.46
C ARG A 77 10.52 -5.47 -8.83
N ASN A 78 11.30 -5.03 -9.81
CA ASN A 78 11.34 -5.69 -11.11
C ASN A 78 12.38 -6.84 -11.12
N LYS A 79 12.36 -7.64 -12.20
CA LYS A 79 13.29 -8.77 -12.41
C LYS A 79 14.79 -8.40 -12.43
N PHE A 80 15.12 -7.11 -12.53
CA PHE A 80 16.50 -6.61 -12.49
C PHE A 80 16.90 -6.08 -11.10
N GLY A 81 16.04 -6.27 -10.08
CA GLY A 81 16.28 -5.82 -8.71
C GLY A 81 16.09 -4.32 -8.50
N LEU A 82 15.54 -3.59 -9.49
CA LEU A 82 15.23 -2.16 -9.37
C LEU A 82 13.80 -1.99 -8.88
N TRP A 83 13.59 -0.97 -8.06
CA TRP A 83 12.31 -0.64 -7.46
C TRP A 83 11.62 0.48 -8.23
N SER A 84 10.31 0.36 -8.41
CA SER A 84 9.44 1.39 -8.96
C SER A 84 8.17 1.51 -8.13
N ARG A 85 7.46 2.62 -8.31
CA ARG A 85 6.12 2.80 -7.76
C ARG A 85 5.17 1.72 -8.30
N LYS A 86 4.39 1.09 -7.44
CA LYS A 86 3.31 0.18 -7.85
C LYS A 86 1.96 0.88 -7.87
N ASN A 87 1.63 1.65 -6.83
CA ASN A 87 0.36 2.36 -6.71
C ASN A 87 0.55 3.86 -6.43
N SER A 88 -0.55 4.62 -6.52
CA SER A 88 -0.53 6.03 -6.12
C SER A 88 -0.67 6.18 -4.61
N PRO A 89 -0.01 7.18 -3.98
CA PRO A 89 -0.20 7.38 -2.56
C PRO A 89 -1.66 7.74 -2.34
N TYR A 90 -2.30 7.03 -1.43
CA TYR A 90 -3.64 7.37 -0.99
C TYR A 90 -3.51 8.07 0.36
N ILE A 91 -3.93 9.34 0.42
CA ILE A 91 -3.75 10.21 1.58
C ILE A 91 -5.13 10.56 2.14
N ILE A 92 -5.31 10.40 3.45
CA ILE A 92 -6.58 10.68 4.11
C ILE A 92 -6.37 11.14 5.55
N GLU A 93 -7.29 11.97 6.04
CA GLU A 93 -7.27 12.45 7.42
C GLU A 93 -7.55 11.29 8.39
N ASN A 94 -6.81 11.23 9.49
CA ASN A 94 -7.09 10.33 10.59
C ASN A 94 -8.31 10.84 11.38
N LYS A 95 -9.42 10.11 11.32
CA LYS A 95 -10.64 10.38 12.09
C LYS A 95 -10.47 9.93 13.53
N LYS A 96 -9.73 10.69 14.33
CA LYS A 96 -9.43 10.36 15.74
C LYS A 96 -10.67 10.27 16.64
N ASP A 97 -11.81 10.80 16.19
CA ASP A 97 -13.11 10.68 16.85
C ASP A 97 -13.77 9.30 16.65
N LYS A 98 -13.21 8.43 15.81
CA LYS A 98 -13.68 7.07 15.54
C LYS A 98 -12.68 6.03 16.06
N PRO A 99 -13.15 4.87 16.58
CA PRO A 99 -12.26 3.80 17.06
C PRO A 99 -11.26 3.32 15.99
N LEU A 100 -11.71 3.25 14.73
CA LEU A 100 -10.89 2.95 13.56
C LEU A 100 -11.08 4.03 12.48
N THR A 101 -10.00 4.42 11.83
CA THR A 101 -10.05 5.09 10.53
C THR A 101 -9.93 4.03 9.44
N ILE A 102 -10.95 3.89 8.59
CA ILE A 102 -11.01 2.86 7.53
C ILE A 102 -10.94 3.50 6.16
N ASN A 103 -10.03 2.98 5.33
CA ASN A 103 -9.71 3.51 4.03
C ASN A 103 -9.72 2.40 2.98
N PRO A 104 -10.83 2.23 2.24
CA PRO A 104 -10.84 1.36 1.09
C PRO A 104 -10.06 2.02 -0.05
N TYR A 105 -9.19 1.24 -0.66
CA TYR A 105 -8.40 1.60 -1.81
C TYR A 105 -8.43 0.45 -2.81
N TYR A 106 -8.70 0.76 -4.08
CA TYR A 106 -8.60 -0.20 -5.15
C TYR A 106 -7.62 0.34 -6.18
N PHE A 107 -6.80 -0.53 -6.75
CA PHE A 107 -5.95 -0.13 -7.87
C PHE A 107 -5.87 -1.25 -8.90
N GLY A 108 -5.86 -0.84 -10.16
CA GLY A 108 -5.67 -1.74 -11.29
C GLY A 108 -4.19 -1.86 -11.64
N GLN A 109 -3.72 -3.09 -11.81
CA GLN A 109 -2.44 -3.40 -12.43
C GLN A 109 -2.70 -4.00 -13.81
N ALA A 110 -2.24 -3.33 -14.86
CA ALA A 110 -2.27 -3.91 -16.20
C ALA A 110 -1.37 -5.15 -16.23
N ILE A 111 -1.93 -6.31 -16.59
CA ILE A 111 -1.18 -7.55 -16.82
C ILE A 111 -0.70 -7.56 -18.27
N ASP A 112 -1.59 -7.22 -19.20
CA ASP A 112 -1.30 -7.09 -20.63
C ASP A 112 -2.19 -6.01 -21.28
N GLU A 113 -2.15 -5.88 -22.60
CA GLU A 113 -2.91 -4.87 -23.36
C GLU A 113 -4.43 -4.96 -23.18
N LYS A 114 -4.97 -6.11 -22.75
CA LYS A 114 -6.40 -6.40 -22.68
C LYS A 114 -6.87 -6.76 -21.27
N HIS A 115 -5.97 -7.11 -20.36
CA HIS A 115 -6.30 -7.57 -19.03
C HIS A 115 -5.68 -6.68 -17.96
N THR A 116 -6.54 -6.21 -17.06
CA THR A 116 -6.16 -5.50 -15.84
C THR A 116 -6.57 -6.35 -14.65
N ARG A 117 -5.61 -6.68 -13.80
CA ARG A 117 -5.88 -7.26 -12.48
C ARG A 117 -6.27 -6.12 -11.55
N TYR A 118 -7.37 -6.24 -10.83
CA TYR A 118 -7.69 -5.29 -9.78
C TYR A 118 -7.29 -5.89 -8.44
N GLU A 119 -6.57 -5.09 -7.67
CA GLU A 119 -6.22 -5.42 -6.30
C GLU A 119 -7.00 -4.50 -5.37
N TRP A 120 -7.66 -5.11 -4.41
CA TRP A 120 -8.37 -4.42 -3.35
C TRP A 120 -7.50 -4.36 -2.11
N MET A 121 -7.54 -3.22 -1.44
CA MET A 121 -6.85 -2.98 -0.19
C MET A 121 -7.76 -2.21 0.76
N ILE A 122 -7.93 -2.72 1.97
CA ILE A 122 -8.49 -1.95 3.08
C ILE A 122 -7.37 -1.70 4.05
N TRP A 123 -7.11 -0.45 4.37
CA TRP A 123 -6.11 -0.09 5.35
C TRP A 123 -6.66 0.93 6.33
N GLY A 124 -5.97 1.10 7.46
CA GLY A 124 -6.44 2.02 8.47
C GLY A 124 -5.53 2.22 9.66
N VAL A 125 -6.04 3.04 10.59
CA VAL A 125 -5.38 3.36 11.85
C VAL A 125 -6.33 3.08 13.00
N ILE A 126 -5.79 2.44 14.04
CA ILE A 126 -6.47 2.15 15.30
C ILE A 126 -6.29 3.36 16.21
N ASN A 127 -7.39 3.97 16.62
CA ASN A 127 -7.41 5.11 17.53
C ASN A 127 -7.86 4.72 18.95
N ASP A 128 -8.62 3.63 19.09
CA ASP A 128 -9.05 3.10 20.40
C ASP A 128 -8.01 2.12 20.94
N GLU A 129 -7.42 2.45 22.08
CA GLU A 129 -6.40 1.62 22.74
C GLU A 129 -6.94 0.27 23.22
N ASN A 130 -8.26 0.09 23.34
CA ASN A 130 -8.87 -1.18 23.69
C ASN A 130 -8.88 -2.18 22.53
N ILE A 131 -8.73 -1.72 21.29
CA ILE A 131 -8.63 -2.60 20.12
C ILE A 131 -7.20 -3.12 20.00
N LYS A 132 -7.05 -4.44 20.14
CA LYS A 132 -5.77 -5.17 20.08
C LYS A 132 -5.56 -5.91 18.78
N ASP A 133 -6.64 -6.24 18.07
CA ASP A 133 -6.62 -6.87 16.76
C ASP A 133 -7.74 -6.34 15.87
N VAL A 134 -7.57 -6.43 14.55
CA VAL A 134 -8.56 -6.05 13.56
C VAL A 134 -8.74 -7.21 12.58
N LYS A 135 -9.99 -7.59 12.29
CA LYS A 135 -10.30 -8.63 11.30
C LYS A 135 -11.18 -8.08 10.19
N LEU A 136 -10.97 -8.58 8.97
CA LEU A 136 -11.86 -8.37 7.84
C LEU A 136 -12.74 -9.61 7.68
N ILE A 137 -14.04 -9.44 7.83
CA ILE A 137 -15.03 -10.48 7.62
C ILE A 137 -15.67 -10.25 6.27
N ILE A 138 -15.64 -11.29 5.44
CA ILE A 138 -16.37 -11.39 4.18
C ILE A 138 -17.61 -12.27 4.40
N MET A 139 -18.77 -11.82 3.91
CA MET A 139 -19.94 -12.68 3.75
C MET A 139 -20.11 -13.03 2.27
N ASP A 140 -19.88 -14.27 1.91
CA ASP A 140 -20.07 -14.79 0.55
C ASP A 140 -21.23 -15.79 0.55
N ASP A 141 -22.34 -15.46 -0.14
CA ASP A 141 -23.56 -16.27 -0.23
C ASP A 141 -24.07 -16.83 1.12
N GLY A 142 -23.94 -16.04 2.19
CA GLY A 142 -24.37 -16.41 3.55
C GLY A 142 -23.37 -17.26 4.35
N ASN A 143 -22.22 -17.60 3.76
CA ASN A 143 -21.08 -18.17 4.47
C ASN A 143 -20.13 -17.06 4.92
N LEU A 144 -19.68 -17.16 6.17
CA LEU A 144 -18.72 -16.22 6.75
C LEU A 144 -17.31 -16.70 6.44
N GLU A 145 -16.59 -15.97 5.59
CA GLU A 145 -15.17 -16.15 5.34
C GLU A 145 -14.40 -15.06 6.07
N VAL A 146 -13.46 -15.44 6.94
CA VAL A 146 -12.55 -14.49 7.56
C VAL A 146 -11.32 -14.38 6.65
N LEU A 147 -11.07 -13.18 6.11
CA LEU A 147 -9.80 -12.91 5.45
C LEU A 147 -8.73 -12.78 6.54
N GLU A 148 -7.93 -13.82 6.69
CA GLU A 148 -6.85 -13.87 7.69
C GLU A 148 -5.56 -13.17 7.23
N GLU A 149 -5.40 -12.81 5.94
CA GLU A 149 -4.26 -12.02 5.46
C GLU A 149 -4.36 -10.55 5.93
N ASN A 150 -4.17 -10.37 7.23
CA ASN A 150 -4.03 -9.10 7.91
C ASN A 150 -2.54 -8.85 8.19
N HIS A 151 -2.05 -7.71 7.71
CA HIS A 151 -0.76 -7.19 8.12
C HIS A 151 -0.96 -6.09 9.16
N MET A 152 -1.24 -6.49 10.39
CA MET A 152 -1.31 -5.57 11.52
C MET A 152 0.07 -5.34 12.14
N LYS A 153 0.41 -4.06 12.35
CA LYS A 153 1.61 -3.67 13.10
C LYS A 153 1.35 -2.37 13.84
N GLY A 154 1.56 -2.41 15.16
CA GLY A 154 1.31 -1.28 16.03
C GLY A 154 -0.13 -0.78 15.90
N VAL A 155 -0.29 0.48 15.50
CA VAL A 155 -1.61 1.15 15.40
C VAL A 155 -2.20 1.09 13.99
N THR A 156 -1.72 0.22 13.11
CA THR A 156 -2.18 0.14 11.71
C THR A 156 -2.51 -1.27 11.30
N TYR A 157 -3.40 -1.38 10.32
CA TYR A 157 -3.79 -2.64 9.69
C TYR A 157 -3.93 -2.46 8.18
N VAL A 158 -3.68 -3.53 7.44
CA VAL A 158 -3.82 -3.61 5.99
C VAL A 158 -4.33 -5.00 5.63
N PHE A 159 -5.42 -5.05 4.87
CA PHE A 159 -6.00 -6.23 4.25
C PHE A 159 -5.91 -6.09 2.74
N ARG A 160 -5.53 -7.16 2.03
CA ARG A 160 -5.42 -7.16 0.57
C ARG A 160 -6.07 -8.40 -0.03
N TRP A 161 -6.69 -8.26 -1.19
CA TRP A 161 -7.16 -9.40 -1.97
C TRP A 161 -7.29 -9.04 -3.46
N ASP A 162 -7.29 -10.07 -4.30
CA ASP A 162 -7.46 -9.91 -5.74
C ASP A 162 -8.93 -9.96 -6.15
N SER A 163 -9.31 -9.15 -7.13
CA SER A 163 -10.60 -9.10 -7.82
C SER A 163 -11.09 -10.41 -8.45
N SER A 164 -10.23 -11.42 -8.58
CA SER A 164 -10.69 -12.79 -8.86
C SER A 164 -11.65 -13.33 -7.77
N ARG A 165 -11.61 -12.74 -6.57
CA ARG A 165 -12.62 -12.88 -5.52
C ARG A 165 -13.65 -11.74 -5.66
N GLN A 166 -14.74 -12.04 -6.39
CA GLN A 166 -16.06 -11.38 -6.52
C GLN A 166 -16.25 -9.85 -6.32
N ASN A 167 -17.28 -9.30 -6.98
CA ASN A 167 -17.85 -7.97 -6.69
C ASN A 167 -18.62 -8.01 -5.36
N TYR A 168 -17.92 -7.88 -4.23
CA TYR A 168 -18.56 -7.78 -2.92
C TYR A 168 -19.42 -6.50 -2.81
N GLU A 169 -20.66 -6.62 -2.36
CA GLU A 169 -21.49 -5.47 -2.01
C GLU A 169 -21.04 -4.86 -0.68
N ASP A 170 -21.53 -3.65 -0.40
CA ASP A 170 -21.24 -2.90 0.84
C ASP A 170 -21.54 -3.66 2.13
N ARG A 171 -22.46 -4.62 2.06
CA ARG A 171 -22.92 -5.41 3.21
C ARG A 171 -22.06 -6.64 3.47
N ASP A 172 -21.22 -7.00 2.50
CA ASP A 172 -20.48 -8.26 2.50
C ASP A 172 -19.13 -8.10 3.18
N LEU A 173 -18.68 -6.88 3.47
CA LEU A 173 -17.35 -6.58 3.99
C LEU A 173 -17.42 -5.78 5.29
N MET A 174 -17.03 -6.41 6.40
CA MET A 174 -17.03 -5.83 7.74
C MET A 174 -15.62 -5.78 8.34
N VAL A 175 -15.24 -4.63 8.86
CA VAL A 175 -14.03 -4.46 9.67
C VAL A 175 -14.44 -4.58 11.14
N VAL A 176 -13.76 -5.47 11.85
CA VAL A 176 -14.06 -5.82 13.24
C VAL A 176 -12.85 -5.52 14.11
N GLY A 177 -13.03 -4.72 15.16
CA GLY A 177 -12.03 -4.50 16.20
C GLY A 177 -12.24 -5.44 17.38
N LEU A 178 -11.18 -6.10 17.82
CA LEU A 178 -11.18 -7.09 18.90
C LEU A 178 -10.37 -6.59 20.10
N ASP A 179 -10.78 -6.97 21.30
CA ASP A 179 -10.00 -6.78 22.53
C ASP A 179 -8.90 -7.85 22.71
N GLU A 180 -8.20 -7.81 23.85
CA GLU A 180 -7.15 -8.78 24.19
C GLU A 180 -7.62 -10.23 24.34
N ASN A 181 -8.93 -10.45 24.52
CA ASN A 181 -9.56 -11.75 24.68
C ASN A 181 -10.27 -12.21 23.39
N GLU A 182 -9.97 -11.55 22.26
CA GLU A 182 -10.63 -11.76 20.96
C GLU A 182 -12.14 -11.45 20.94
N ASN A 183 -12.66 -10.73 21.95
CA ASN A 183 -14.06 -10.29 21.93
C ASN A 183 -14.21 -9.14 20.95
N THR A 184 -15.28 -9.16 20.17
CA THR A 184 -15.62 -8.02 19.33
C THR A 184 -16.11 -6.84 20.16
N ILE A 185 -15.40 -5.72 20.06
CA ILE A 185 -15.75 -4.45 20.71
C ILE A 185 -16.11 -3.34 19.72
N TYR A 186 -15.82 -3.52 18.44
CA TYR A 186 -16.20 -2.57 17.38
C TYR A 186 -16.50 -3.28 16.06
N LYS A 187 -17.54 -2.83 15.35
CA LYS A 187 -17.93 -3.36 14.02
C LYS A 187 -18.38 -2.23 13.11
N VAL A 188 -17.92 -2.25 11.87
CA VAL A 188 -18.22 -1.21 10.89
C VAL A 188 -18.03 -1.75 9.49
N SER A 189 -18.83 -1.26 8.53
CA SER A 189 -18.65 -1.65 7.13
C SER A 189 -17.35 -1.06 6.58
N TYR A 190 -16.82 -1.63 5.51
CA TYR A 190 -15.61 -1.08 4.89
C TYR A 190 -15.77 0.36 4.36
N ARG A 191 -17.00 0.85 4.21
CA ARG A 191 -17.31 2.25 3.87
C ARG A 191 -17.50 3.17 5.08
N GLY A 192 -17.31 2.64 6.29
CA GLY A 192 -17.44 3.41 7.53
C GLY A 192 -18.88 3.55 8.05
N GLN A 193 -19.82 2.70 7.60
CA GLN A 193 -21.17 2.65 8.19
C GLN A 193 -21.16 1.73 9.40
N GLU A 194 -21.46 2.28 10.58
CA GLU A 194 -21.52 1.51 11.83
C GLU A 194 -22.74 0.57 11.82
N TYR A 195 -22.54 -0.67 12.26
CA TYR A 195 -23.64 -1.60 12.47
C TYR A 195 -24.31 -1.29 13.83
N LYS A 196 -25.65 -1.29 13.85
CA LYS A 196 -26.45 -1.11 15.07
C LYS A 196 -26.50 -2.38 15.89
#